data_AF-A0A373UVE9-F1
#
_entry.id   AF-A0A373UVE9-F1
#
_cell.length_a   1.000
_cell.length_b   1.000
_cell.length_c   1.000
_cell.angle_alpha   90.00
_cell.angle_beta   90.00
_cell.angle_gamma   90.00
#
_symmetry.space_group_name_H-M   'P 1'
#
loop_
_entity.id
_entity.type
_entity.pdbx_description
1 polymer ?
#
loop_
_entity_poly.entity_id
_entity_poly.type
_entity_poly.pdbx_seq_one_letter_code
_entity_poly.pdbx_strand_id
1 'polypeptide(L)'
;MQLNEIFNAEDIEVLFAQWENVTGVKPLLLDSDGSVAIGEGEASEYRDVIKAGIEIAGYLSYAKKEDAEDENEAKSKIAALTIVLTQLAASEAKRMDEEKKNSDIHENVQKTSEYIQKINDITKQLDKIEKNQKILALNASIEAARAGEAGKGFAIVATNVSALATDFGNNNREIKDELQKLNEVIAAIEKCE
;
A
#
# COMPACT_ATOMS: atom_id res chain seq x y z
N MET A 1 -19.07 -24.18 -25.28
CA MET A 1 -19.40 -25.58 -24.94
C MET A 1 -19.97 -25.55 -23.54
N GLN A 2 -21.18 -26.05 -23.32
CA GLN A 2 -21.89 -25.81 -22.05
C GLN A 2 -21.44 -26.82 -20.98
N LEU A 3 -21.23 -26.42 -19.71
CA LEU A 3 -20.73 -27.34 -18.68
C LEU A 3 -21.64 -28.56 -18.45
N ASN A 4 -22.95 -28.34 -18.56
CA ASN A 4 -24.01 -29.35 -18.45
C ASN A 4 -24.04 -30.34 -19.64
N GLU A 5 -23.35 -30.04 -20.75
CA GLU A 5 -23.15 -30.98 -21.86
C GLU A 5 -21.94 -31.90 -21.63
N ILE A 6 -21.10 -31.59 -20.63
CA ILE A 6 -19.80 -32.25 -20.39
C ILE A 6 -19.80 -33.01 -19.06
N PHE A 7 -20.42 -32.43 -18.02
CA PHE A 7 -20.45 -32.96 -16.66
C PHE A 7 -21.89 -33.16 -16.20
N ASN A 8 -22.12 -34.19 -15.38
CA ASN A 8 -23.38 -34.33 -14.69
C ASN A 8 -23.47 -33.35 -13.50
N ALA A 9 -24.65 -33.20 -12.91
CA ALA A 9 -24.88 -32.24 -11.83
C ALA A 9 -24.00 -32.50 -10.58
N GLU A 10 -23.72 -33.76 -10.28
CA GLU A 10 -22.93 -34.17 -9.11
C GLU A 10 -21.45 -33.81 -9.29
N ASP A 11 -20.89 -34.05 -10.49
CA ASP A 11 -19.53 -33.67 -10.86
C ASP A 11 -19.33 -32.15 -10.78
N ILE A 12 -20.33 -31.37 -11.20
CA ILE A 12 -20.29 -29.90 -11.15
C ILE A 12 -20.33 -29.40 -9.70
N GLU A 13 -21.16 -30.00 -8.84
CA GLU A 13 -21.20 -29.66 -7.42
C GLU A 13 -19.88 -29.97 -6.72
N VAL A 14 -19.25 -31.10 -7.01
CA VAL A 14 -17.94 -31.47 -6.45
C VAL A 14 -16.87 -30.48 -6.88
N LEU A 15 -16.83 -30.11 -8.17
CA LEU A 15 -15.90 -29.11 -8.69
C LEU A 15 -16.11 -27.75 -8.03
N PHE A 16 -17.35 -27.35 -7.80
CA PHE A 16 -17.69 -26.07 -7.17
C PHE A 16 -17.34 -26.05 -5.67
N ALA A 17 -17.57 -27.15 -4.96
CA ALA A 17 -17.20 -27.28 -3.55
C ALA A 17 -15.67 -27.25 -3.38
N GLN A 18 -14.93 -27.92 -4.26
CA GLN A 18 -13.47 -27.87 -4.27
C GLN A 18 -12.96 -26.46 -4.57
N TRP A 19 -13.58 -25.78 -5.55
CA TRP A 19 -13.29 -24.40 -5.88
C TRP A 19 -13.51 -23.45 -4.70
N GLU A 20 -14.67 -23.51 -4.04
CA GLU A 20 -15.03 -22.66 -2.90
C GLU A 20 -14.07 -22.89 -1.72
N ASN A 21 -13.69 -24.15 -1.46
CA ASN A 21 -12.73 -24.50 -0.42
C ASN A 21 -11.32 -23.92 -0.67
N VAL A 22 -10.90 -23.82 -1.93
CA VAL A 22 -9.57 -23.33 -2.30
C VAL A 22 -9.52 -21.80 -2.41
N THR A 23 -10.58 -21.19 -2.95
CA THR A 23 -10.59 -19.77 -3.31
C THR A 23 -11.38 -18.89 -2.34
N GLY A 24 -12.28 -19.48 -1.54
CA GLY A 24 -13.26 -18.75 -0.74
C GLY A 24 -14.37 -18.09 -1.57
N VAL A 25 -14.39 -18.30 -2.90
CA VAL A 25 -15.36 -17.71 -3.82
C VAL A 25 -16.38 -18.76 -4.24
N LYS A 26 -17.66 -18.46 -4.09
CA LYS A 26 -18.74 -19.36 -4.52
C LYS A 26 -19.05 -19.16 -6.01
N PRO A 27 -18.84 -20.16 -6.88
CA PRO A 27 -19.22 -20.07 -8.28
C PRO A 27 -20.74 -20.17 -8.43
N LEU A 28 -21.32 -19.41 -9.37
CA LEU A 28 -22.75 -19.44 -9.70
C LEU A 28 -22.96 -19.95 -11.13
N LEU A 29 -23.78 -20.98 -11.29
CA LEU A 29 -24.37 -21.31 -12.59
C LEU A 29 -25.49 -20.30 -12.85
N LEU A 30 -25.42 -19.57 -13.95
CA LEU A 30 -26.44 -18.56 -14.23
C LEU A 30 -27.68 -19.15 -14.89
N ASP A 31 -27.59 -20.13 -15.79
CA ASP A 31 -28.77 -20.63 -16.50
C ASP A 31 -28.63 -22.06 -17.08
N SER A 32 -29.75 -22.59 -17.59
CA SER A 32 -29.91 -23.92 -18.25
C SER A 32 -29.02 -24.17 -19.48
N ASP A 33 -28.21 -23.18 -19.87
CA ASP A 33 -27.25 -23.21 -20.96
C ASP A 33 -25.81 -23.50 -20.48
N GLY A 34 -25.63 -23.91 -19.22
CA GLY A 34 -24.33 -24.29 -18.65
C GLY A 34 -23.34 -23.13 -18.55
N SER A 35 -23.82 -21.89 -18.59
CA SER A 35 -23.00 -20.70 -18.35
C SER A 35 -22.63 -20.55 -16.87
N VAL A 36 -21.32 -20.45 -16.60
CA VAL A 36 -20.79 -20.19 -15.26
C VAL A 36 -20.49 -18.70 -15.14
N ALA A 37 -21.14 -18.03 -14.20
CA ALA A 37 -20.69 -16.74 -13.73
C ALA A 37 -19.88 -16.87 -12.46
N ILE A 38 -18.72 -16.25 -12.51
CA ILE A 38 -18.00 -15.84 -11.32
C ILE A 38 -18.66 -14.52 -10.92
N GLY A 39 -19.15 -14.41 -9.68
CA GLY A 39 -19.88 -13.23 -9.21
C GLY A 39 -19.08 -11.93 -9.40
N GLU A 40 -19.76 -10.79 -9.48
CA GLU A 40 -19.12 -9.48 -9.63
C GLU A 40 -18.17 -9.20 -8.44
N GLY A 41 -16.88 -9.13 -8.76
CA GLY A 41 -15.76 -8.92 -7.85
C GLY A 41 -14.46 -8.90 -8.65
N GLU A 42 -13.31 -8.68 -7.99
CA GLU A 42 -11.96 -8.53 -8.55
C GLU A 42 -11.52 -9.62 -9.56
N ALA A 43 -12.30 -10.70 -9.70
CA ALA A 43 -12.08 -11.81 -10.62
C ALA A 43 -12.50 -11.55 -12.10
N SER A 44 -13.10 -10.40 -12.44
CA SER A 44 -13.66 -10.16 -13.79
C SER A 44 -12.59 -10.13 -14.91
N GLU A 45 -11.36 -9.70 -14.59
CA GLU A 45 -10.22 -9.68 -15.51
C GLU A 45 -9.66 -11.08 -15.81
N TYR A 46 -10.00 -12.08 -14.98
CA TYR A 46 -9.53 -13.46 -15.10
C TYR A 46 -10.56 -14.37 -15.80
N ARG A 47 -11.70 -13.79 -16.21
CA ARG A 47 -12.81 -14.49 -16.87
C ARG A 47 -12.34 -15.28 -18.09
N ASP A 48 -11.40 -14.75 -18.86
CA ASP A 48 -10.95 -15.36 -20.11
C ASP A 48 -9.95 -16.50 -19.87
N VAL A 49 -9.07 -16.39 -18.86
CA VAL A 49 -8.16 -17.47 -18.43
C VAL A 49 -8.96 -18.64 -17.85
N ILE A 50 -9.99 -18.33 -17.06
CA ILE A 50 -10.85 -19.34 -16.43
C ILE A 50 -11.73 -20.03 -17.48
N LYS A 51 -12.28 -19.28 -18.44
CA LYS A 51 -12.97 -19.86 -19.62
C LYS A 51 -12.06 -20.79 -20.41
N ALA A 52 -10.82 -20.38 -20.70
CA ALA A 52 -9.85 -21.20 -21.41
C ALA A 52 -9.53 -22.51 -20.66
N GLY A 53 -9.39 -22.46 -19.33
CA GLY A 53 -9.19 -23.66 -18.50
C GLY A 53 -10.36 -24.64 -18.57
N ILE A 54 -11.59 -24.13 -18.51
CA ILE A 54 -12.81 -24.94 -18.67
C ILE A 54 -12.92 -25.53 -20.09
N GLU A 55 -12.56 -24.77 -21.13
CA GLU A 55 -12.59 -25.25 -22.51
C GLU A 55 -11.55 -26.36 -22.74
N ILE A 56 -10.33 -26.22 -22.22
CA ILE A 56 -9.27 -27.25 -22.28
C ILE A 56 -9.72 -28.53 -21.55
N ALA A 57 -10.36 -28.39 -20.38
CA ALA A 57 -10.97 -29.51 -19.67
C ALA A 57 -12.05 -30.22 -20.50
N GLY A 58 -12.86 -29.44 -21.23
CA GLY A 58 -13.85 -29.95 -22.19
C GLY A 58 -13.22 -30.74 -23.33
N TYR A 59 -12.13 -30.24 -23.94
CA TYR A 59 -11.46 -30.94 -25.05
C TYR A 59 -10.74 -32.23 -24.63
N LEU A 60 -10.14 -32.28 -23.44
CA LEU A 60 -9.41 -33.46 -22.96
C LEU A 60 -10.33 -34.60 -22.50
N SER A 61 -11.55 -34.28 -22.05
CA SER A 61 -12.64 -35.26 -21.81
C SER A 61 -13.03 -36.05 -23.08
N TYR A 62 -12.85 -35.44 -24.26
CA TYR A 62 -13.14 -36.07 -25.55
C TYR A 62 -12.05 -37.00 -26.08
N ALA A 63 -10.84 -37.01 -25.48
CA ALA A 63 -9.78 -37.96 -25.83
C ALA A 63 -10.19 -39.37 -25.36
N LYS A 64 -10.91 -40.07 -26.24
CA LYS A 64 -11.76 -41.22 -25.94
C LYS A 64 -11.04 -42.58 -25.88
N LYS A 65 -11.60 -43.42 -24.99
CA LYS A 65 -11.89 -44.87 -25.10
C LYS A 65 -10.71 -45.85 -25.21
N GLU A 66 -10.29 -46.36 -24.06
CA GLU A 66 -10.31 -47.80 -23.68
C GLU A 66 -9.99 -47.87 -22.17
N ASP A 67 -10.72 -48.68 -21.41
CA ASP A 67 -10.67 -48.86 -19.95
C ASP A 67 -11.16 -47.72 -19.02
N ALA A 68 -12.00 -48.09 -18.05
CA ALA A 68 -12.67 -47.18 -17.10
C ALA A 68 -11.73 -46.61 -16.01
N GLU A 69 -10.58 -47.23 -15.77
CA GLU A 69 -9.55 -46.73 -14.85
C GLU A 69 -8.86 -45.47 -15.42
N ASP A 70 -8.55 -45.46 -16.72
CA ASP A 70 -7.91 -44.33 -17.41
C ASP A 70 -8.83 -43.10 -17.52
N GLU A 71 -10.15 -43.32 -17.60
CA GLU A 71 -11.15 -42.23 -17.61
C GLU A 71 -11.19 -41.46 -16.29
N ASN A 72 -11.16 -42.18 -15.16
CA ASN A 72 -11.20 -41.56 -13.83
C ASN A 72 -9.87 -40.87 -13.49
N GLU A 73 -8.75 -41.43 -13.97
CA GLU A 73 -7.43 -40.82 -13.88
C GLU A 73 -7.33 -39.54 -14.75
N ALA A 74 -7.85 -39.57 -15.98
CA ALA A 74 -7.89 -38.39 -16.85
C ALA A 74 -8.75 -37.26 -16.24
N LYS A 75 -9.94 -37.58 -15.72
CA LYS A 75 -10.79 -36.62 -15.00
C LYS A 75 -10.08 -36.01 -13.79
N SER A 76 -9.38 -36.83 -13.01
CA SER A 76 -8.63 -36.36 -11.83
C SER A 76 -7.47 -35.43 -12.20
N LYS A 77 -6.72 -35.75 -13.27
CA LYS A 77 -5.63 -34.89 -13.79
C LYS A 77 -6.17 -33.58 -14.35
N ILE A 78 -7.33 -33.59 -15.00
CA ILE A 78 -8.01 -32.39 -15.50
C ILE A 78 -8.47 -31.50 -14.34
N ALA A 79 -9.10 -32.07 -13.31
CA ALA A 79 -9.51 -31.33 -12.13
C ALA A 79 -8.29 -30.68 -11.43
N ALA A 80 -7.19 -31.43 -11.28
CA ALA A 80 -5.95 -30.90 -10.71
C ALA A 80 -5.36 -29.75 -11.56
N LEU A 81 -5.38 -29.85 -12.89
CA LEU A 81 -4.89 -28.80 -13.79
C LEU A 81 -5.76 -27.54 -13.69
N THR A 82 -7.09 -27.68 -13.64
CA THR A 82 -8.03 -26.55 -13.47
C THR A 82 -7.79 -25.83 -12.14
N ILE A 83 -7.56 -26.57 -11.06
CA ILE A 83 -7.22 -25.99 -9.75
C ILE A 83 -5.92 -25.19 -9.84
N VAL A 84 -4.87 -25.75 -10.45
CA VAL A 84 -3.57 -25.07 -10.60
C VAL A 84 -3.68 -23.80 -11.45
N LEU A 85 -4.40 -23.84 -12.58
CA LEU A 85 -4.58 -22.66 -13.44
C LEU A 85 -5.37 -21.56 -12.74
N THR A 86 -6.36 -21.93 -11.94
CA THR A 86 -7.14 -20.98 -11.14
C THR A 86 -6.29 -20.36 -10.04
N GLN A 87 -5.52 -21.16 -9.32
CA GLN A 87 -4.60 -20.68 -8.29
C GLN A 87 -3.55 -19.74 -8.87
N LEU A 88 -3.05 -20.04 -10.08
CA LEU A 88 -2.10 -19.17 -10.79
C LEU A 88 -2.73 -17.81 -11.12
N ALA A 89 -3.93 -17.79 -11.70
CA ALA A 89 -4.66 -16.55 -12.01
C ALA A 89 -4.92 -15.71 -10.76
N ALA A 90 -5.36 -16.34 -9.66
CA ALA A 90 -5.56 -15.65 -8.38
C ALA A 90 -4.25 -15.10 -7.78
N SER A 91 -3.14 -15.82 -7.95
CA SER A 91 -1.82 -15.37 -7.48
C SER A 91 -1.29 -14.18 -8.26
N GLU A 92 -1.55 -14.12 -9.57
CA GLU A 92 -1.20 -12.97 -10.42
C GLU A 92 -2.02 -11.73 -10.03
N ALA A 93 -3.31 -11.91 -9.73
CA ALA A 93 -4.17 -10.83 -9.24
C ALA A 93 -3.65 -10.21 -7.95
N LYS A 94 -3.31 -11.07 -6.98
CA LYS A 94 -2.75 -10.63 -5.71
C LYS A 94 -1.42 -9.90 -5.91
N ARG A 95 -0.58 -10.38 -6.83
CA ARG A 95 0.70 -9.73 -7.15
C ARG A 95 0.51 -8.36 -7.78
N MET A 96 -0.45 -8.18 -8.68
CA MET A 96 -0.76 -6.88 -9.27
C MET A 96 -1.29 -5.87 -8.24
N ASP A 97 -2.16 -6.30 -7.32
CA ASP A 97 -2.63 -5.43 -6.23
C ASP A 97 -1.50 -5.05 -5.27
N GLU A 98 -0.60 -6.00 -4.94
CA GLU A 98 0.61 -5.74 -4.16
C GLU A 98 1.57 -4.77 -4.89
N GLU A 99 1.79 -4.96 -6.19
CA GLU A 99 2.60 -4.07 -7.03
C GLU A 99 2.02 -2.64 -7.06
N LYS A 100 0.69 -2.51 -7.22
CA LYS A 100 0.02 -1.21 -7.18
C LYS A 100 0.16 -0.53 -5.81
N LYS A 101 -0.07 -1.27 -4.72
CA LYS A 101 0.11 -0.76 -3.36
C LYS A 101 1.55 -0.31 -3.12
N ASN A 102 2.54 -1.07 -3.58
CA ASN A 102 3.95 -0.68 -3.49
C ASN A 102 4.25 0.60 -4.28
N SER A 103 3.70 0.73 -5.50
CA SER A 103 3.82 1.96 -6.28
C SER A 103 3.21 3.17 -5.56
N ASP A 104 2.02 3.02 -4.98
CA ASP A 104 1.36 4.09 -4.21
C ASP A 104 2.17 4.45 -2.96
N ILE A 105 2.76 3.47 -2.27
CA ILE A 105 3.67 3.69 -1.14
C ILE A 105 4.90 4.49 -1.60
N HIS A 106 5.51 4.10 -2.71
CA HIS A 106 6.69 4.77 -3.25
C HIS A 106 6.41 6.25 -3.57
N GLU A 107 5.29 6.54 -4.23
CA GLU A 107 4.88 7.93 -4.52
C GLU A 107 4.66 8.75 -3.23
N ASN A 108 4.02 8.15 -2.23
CA ASN A 108 3.78 8.81 -0.95
C ASN A 108 5.08 9.04 -0.15
N VAL A 109 6.04 8.11 -0.21
CA VAL A 109 7.37 8.27 0.39
C VAL A 109 8.12 9.44 -0.24
N GLN A 110 8.12 9.53 -1.58
CA GLN A 110 8.75 10.65 -2.30
C GLN A 110 8.13 12.00 -1.90
N LYS A 111 6.80 12.11 -1.92
CA LYS A 111 6.08 13.31 -1.47
C LYS A 111 6.41 13.68 -0.03
N THR A 112 6.50 12.69 0.86
CA THR A 112 6.87 12.92 2.27
C THR A 112 8.29 13.47 2.39
N SER A 113 9.24 12.93 1.62
CA SER A 113 10.62 13.41 1.56
C SER A 113 10.69 14.88 1.11
N GLU A 114 9.93 15.26 0.08
CA GLU A 114 9.82 16.66 -0.36
C GLU A 114 9.28 17.59 0.73
N TYR A 115 8.26 17.17 1.47
CA TYR A 115 7.72 17.96 2.59
C TYR A 115 8.76 18.13 3.70
N ILE A 116 9.50 17.08 4.06
CA ILE A 116 10.57 17.17 5.06
C ILE A 116 11.65 18.16 4.62
N GLN A 117 12.04 18.16 3.34
CA GLN A 117 13.00 19.14 2.81
C GLN A 117 12.47 20.59 2.94
N LYS A 118 11.21 20.83 2.60
CA LYS A 118 10.58 22.16 2.76
C LYS A 118 10.55 22.61 4.23
N ILE A 119 10.21 21.71 5.16
CA ILE A 119 10.22 22.02 6.59
C ILE A 119 11.65 22.30 7.06
N ASN A 120 12.64 21.54 6.60
CA ASN A 120 14.05 21.81 6.89
C ASN A 120 14.45 23.23 6.47
N ASP A 121 14.04 23.70 5.30
CA ASP A 121 14.33 25.08 4.88
C ASP A 121 13.62 26.13 5.73
N ILE A 122 12.38 25.86 6.18
CA ILE A 122 11.70 26.70 7.15
C ILE A 122 12.48 26.76 8.46
N THR A 123 12.94 25.64 9.02
CA THR A 123 13.71 25.64 10.28
C THR A 123 15.03 26.42 10.17
N LYS A 124 15.69 26.42 9.00
CA LYS A 124 16.87 27.28 8.76
C LYS A 124 16.52 28.76 8.79
N GLN A 125 15.36 29.15 8.25
CA GLN A 125 14.86 30.52 8.35
C GLN A 125 14.53 30.89 9.80
N LEU A 126 13.96 29.95 10.57
CA LEU A 126 13.68 30.15 11.98
C LEU A 126 14.97 30.37 12.80
N ASP A 127 16.07 29.68 12.51
CA ASP A 127 17.37 29.98 13.16
C ASP A 127 17.82 31.43 12.91
N LYS A 128 17.58 31.95 11.71
CA LYS A 128 17.93 33.33 11.37
C LYS A 128 17.07 34.30 12.16
N ILE A 129 15.79 34.00 12.34
CA ILE A 129 14.86 34.80 13.15
C ILE A 129 15.30 34.78 14.62
N GLU A 130 15.64 33.61 15.17
CA GLU A 130 16.15 33.45 16.54
C GLU A 130 17.39 34.31 16.78
N LYS A 131 18.38 34.24 15.89
CA LYS A 131 19.61 35.04 15.97
C LYS A 131 19.32 36.54 15.91
N ASN A 132 18.44 36.96 15.01
CA ASN A 132 18.04 38.36 14.90
C ASN A 132 17.33 38.84 16.17
N GLN A 133 16.44 38.04 16.76
CA GLN A 133 15.76 38.34 18.01
C GLN A 133 16.76 38.48 19.17
N LYS A 134 17.76 37.60 19.26
CA LYS A 134 18.84 37.71 20.25
C LYS A 134 19.64 39.01 20.10
N ILE A 135 19.97 39.41 18.87
CA ILE A 135 20.67 40.67 18.60
C ILE A 135 19.79 41.87 18.98
N LEU A 136 18.50 41.84 18.64
CA LEU A 136 17.53 42.88 19.02
C LEU A 136 17.41 43.02 20.54
N ALA A 137 17.28 41.90 21.25
CA ALA A 137 17.23 41.86 22.70
C ALA A 137 18.51 42.41 23.34
N LEU A 138 19.67 42.04 22.80
CA LEU A 138 20.96 42.56 23.24
C LEU A 138 21.06 44.07 23.06
N ASN A 139 20.69 44.58 21.88
CA ASN A 139 20.69 46.02 21.60
C ASN A 139 19.75 46.77 22.55
N ALA A 140 18.56 46.22 22.81
CA ALA A 140 17.62 46.79 23.77
C ALA A 140 18.18 46.78 25.21
N SER A 141 18.90 45.72 25.60
CA SER A 141 19.56 45.63 26.90
C SER A 141 20.67 46.68 27.06
N ILE A 142 21.48 46.89 26.02
CA ILE A 142 22.53 47.93 26.00
C ILE A 142 21.92 49.32 26.14
N GLU A 143 20.85 49.62 25.39
CA GLU A 143 20.21 50.93 25.43
C GLU A 143 19.47 51.17 26.76
N ALA A 144 18.87 50.12 27.33
CA ALA A 144 18.31 50.16 28.68
C ALA A 144 19.39 50.47 29.74
N ALA A 145 20.58 49.86 29.61
CA ALA A 145 21.70 50.16 30.50
C ALA A 145 22.20 51.61 30.34
N ARG A 146 22.26 52.13 29.10
CA ARG A 146 22.62 53.52 28.82
C ARG A 146 21.65 54.54 29.42
N ALA A 147 20.36 54.22 29.43
CA ALA A 147 19.32 55.06 30.04
C ALA A 147 19.34 55.05 31.59
N GLY A 148 20.17 54.20 32.22
CA GLY A 148 20.34 54.16 33.67
C GLY A 148 19.03 53.83 34.41
N GLU A 149 18.67 54.65 35.41
CA GLU A 149 17.42 54.49 36.19
C GLU A 149 16.17 54.45 35.28
N ALA A 150 16.12 55.28 34.23
CA ALA A 150 14.97 55.35 33.32
C ALA A 150 14.84 54.09 32.44
N GLY A 151 15.90 53.31 32.29
CA GLY A 151 15.95 52.11 31.45
C GLY A 151 15.56 50.81 32.16
N LYS A 152 15.36 50.81 33.49
CA LYS A 152 15.13 49.57 34.26
C LYS A 152 13.97 48.71 33.73
N GLY A 153 12.86 49.33 33.32
CA GLY A 153 11.73 48.60 32.73
C GLY A 153 12.07 47.96 31.38
N PHE A 154 12.81 48.69 30.53
CA PHE A 154 13.27 48.17 29.24
C PHE A 154 14.31 47.04 29.39
N ALA A 155 15.14 47.07 30.44
CA ALA A 155 16.08 45.99 30.72
C ALA A 155 15.36 44.65 31.03
N ILE A 156 14.24 44.70 31.75
CA ILE A 156 13.41 43.52 32.03
C ILE A 156 12.80 42.98 30.74
N VAL A 157 12.25 43.86 29.90
CA VAL A 157 11.69 43.48 28.59
C VAL A 157 12.77 42.84 27.70
N ALA A 158 13.94 43.45 27.59
CA ALA A 158 15.05 42.93 26.82
C ALA A 158 15.47 41.52 27.30
N THR A 159 15.51 41.30 28.61
CA THR A 159 15.82 39.99 29.20
C THR A 159 14.76 38.95 28.83
N ASN A 160 13.47 39.28 28.94
CA ASN A 160 12.38 38.38 28.56
C ASN A 160 12.38 38.04 27.07
N VAL A 161 12.66 39.01 26.19
CA VAL A 161 12.79 38.77 24.74
C VAL A 161 13.97 37.85 24.44
N SER A 162 15.11 38.03 25.14
CA SER A 162 16.27 37.14 24.98
C SER A 162 15.99 35.71 25.44
N ALA A 163 15.24 35.54 26.54
CA ALA A 163 14.81 34.24 27.03
C ALA A 163 13.87 33.56 26.01
N LEU A 164 12.85 34.28 25.53
CA LEU A 164 11.91 33.78 24.53
C LEU A 164 12.61 33.36 23.22
N ALA A 165 13.59 34.14 22.77
CA ALA A 165 14.40 33.79 21.60
C ALA A 165 15.21 32.51 21.84
N THR A 166 15.69 32.27 23.06
CA THR A 166 16.42 31.04 23.40
C THR A 166 15.49 29.83 23.42
N ASP A 167 14.31 29.95 24.02
CA ASP A 167 13.31 28.89 24.05
C ASP A 167 12.83 28.54 22.63
N PHE A 168 12.62 29.56 21.80
CA PHE A 168 12.31 29.39 20.38
C PHE A 168 13.40 28.59 19.64
N GLY A 169 14.67 28.91 19.87
CA GLY A 169 15.81 28.18 19.30
C GLY A 169 15.88 26.72 19.73
N ASN A 170 15.52 26.43 20.99
CA ASN A 170 15.46 25.06 21.49
C ASN A 170 14.34 24.26 20.82
N ASN A 171 13.13 24.82 20.73
CA ASN A 171 12.01 24.18 20.03
C ASN A 171 12.33 23.94 18.55
N ASN A 172 13.01 24.90 17.89
CA ASN A 172 13.43 24.75 16.50
C ASN A 172 14.48 23.63 16.33
N ARG A 173 15.32 23.38 17.34
CA ARG A 173 16.27 22.25 17.35
C ARG A 173 15.53 20.93 17.50
N GLU A 174 14.56 20.84 18.41
CA GLU A 174 13.74 19.63 18.57
C GLU A 174 13.00 19.27 17.27
N ILE A 175 12.46 20.26 16.55
CA ILE A 175 11.85 20.03 15.23
C ILE A 175 12.85 19.41 14.26
N LYS A 176 14.09 19.91 14.20
CA LYS A 176 15.13 19.35 13.32
C LYS A 176 15.50 17.91 13.68
N ASP A 177 15.62 17.62 14.96
CA ASP A 177 15.92 16.27 15.44
C ASP A 177 14.80 15.30 15.03
N GLU A 178 13.53 15.72 15.11
CA GLU A 178 12.40 14.91 14.64
C GLU A 178 12.37 14.74 13.11
N LEU A 179 12.71 15.78 12.36
CA LEU A 179 12.87 15.68 10.90
C LEU A 179 14.02 14.73 10.51
N GLN A 180 15.09 14.67 11.29
CA GLN A 180 16.18 13.71 11.06
C GLN A 180 15.68 12.28 11.24
N LYS A 181 14.95 11.99 12.32
CA LYS A 181 14.36 10.65 12.53
C LYS A 181 13.41 10.27 11.40
N LEU A 182 12.60 11.21 10.91
CA LEU A 182 11.72 10.95 9.76
C LEU A 182 12.50 10.59 8.49
N ASN A 183 13.64 11.25 8.24
CA ASN A 183 14.52 10.87 7.12
C ASN A 183 15.11 9.47 7.30
N GLU A 184 15.48 9.09 8.53
CA GLU A 184 15.98 7.74 8.81
C GLU A 184 14.90 6.66 8.55
N VAL A 185 13.64 6.94 8.91
CA VAL A 185 12.50 6.05 8.61
C VAL A 185 12.28 5.92 7.10
N ILE A 186 12.31 7.02 6.34
CA ILE A 186 12.17 7.01 4.88
C ILE A 186 13.31 6.20 4.24
N ALA A 187 14.55 6.44 4.65
CA ALA A 187 15.71 5.72 4.12
C ALA A 187 15.69 4.22 4.47
N ALA A 188 15.04 3.83 5.57
CA ALA A 188 14.82 2.43 5.91
C ALA A 188 13.76 1.78 5.00
N ILE A 189 12.70 2.50 4.64
CA ILE A 189 11.67 2.02 3.70
C ILE A 189 12.27 1.81 2.31
N GLU A 190 13.07 2.76 1.81
CA GLU A 190 13.73 2.66 0.50
C GLU A 190 14.80 1.54 0.42
N LYS A 191 15.34 1.08 1.55
CA LYS A 191 16.31 -0.02 1.61
C LYS A 191 15.69 -1.41 1.71
N CYS A 192 14.39 -1.49 1.99
CA CYS A 192 13.66 -2.75 2.06
C CYS A 192 13.19 -3.24 0.68
N GLU A 193 13.34 -2.43 -0.38
CA GLU A 193 13.25 -2.83 -1.79
C GLU A 193 14.56 -3.46 -2.27
#